data_AF-A0A914VM18-F1
#
_entry.id   AF-A0A914VM18-F1
#
_cell.length_a   1.000
_cell.length_b   1.000
_cell.length_c   1.000
_cell.angle_alpha   90.00
_cell.angle_beta   90.00
_cell.angle_gamma   90.00
#
_symmetry.space_group_name_H-M   'P 1'
#
loop_
_entity.id
_entity.type
_entity.pdbx_description
1 polymer ?
#
loop_
_entity_poly.entity_id
_entity_poly.type
_entity_poly.pdbx_seq_one_letter_code
_entity_poly.pdbx_strand_id
1 'polypeptide(L)'
;MSTTPLLNPIQLDDSEIEAVDNFIYLGQLITIVSDHTREIRCRKQADWAVFHQYRNFLTSRTVDMKYKRRIFNQCIIPEMMHGSECWALTKKGRDIMAAAQQRMESAMAGVNILDKKTNDWVRGVTKVNDIINAACK
;
A
#
# COMPACT_ATOMS: atom_id res chain seq x y z
N MET A 1 1.60 6.41 32.65
CA MET A 1 2.96 5.96 33.00
C MET A 1 3.57 5.38 31.73
N SER A 2 4.36 6.18 31.01
CA SER A 2 4.96 5.79 29.72
C SER A 2 6.32 5.15 29.97
N THR A 3 6.47 3.90 29.55
CA THR A 3 7.71 3.12 29.64
C THR A 3 8.62 3.56 28.49
N THR A 4 9.66 4.35 28.78
CA THR A 4 10.70 4.68 27.79
C THR A 4 11.52 3.41 27.53
N PRO A 5 11.60 2.92 26.27
CA PRO A 5 12.47 1.78 25.97
C PRO A 5 13.93 2.22 26.15
N LEU A 6 14.72 1.44 26.88
CA LEU A 6 16.14 1.69 27.07
C LEU A 6 16.85 1.57 25.70
N LEU A 7 17.19 2.70 25.08
CA LEU A 7 18.08 2.71 23.93
C LEU A 7 19.51 2.54 24.41
N ASN A 8 20.15 1.46 23.98
CA ASN A 8 21.58 1.28 24.16
C ASN A 8 22.31 2.33 23.29
N PRO A 9 23.30 3.06 23.84
CA PRO A 9 24.01 4.09 23.09
C PRO A 9 24.81 3.47 21.93
N ILE A 10 24.67 4.08 20.75
CA ILE A 10 25.39 3.68 19.53
C ILE A 10 26.60 4.62 19.40
N GLN A 11 27.79 4.04 19.27
CA GLN A 11 29.05 4.75 19.07
C GLN A 11 29.40 4.75 17.57
N LEU A 12 29.71 5.93 17.02
CA LEU A 12 30.22 6.10 15.65
C LEU A 12 31.46 6.99 15.70
N ASP A 13 32.60 6.47 15.23
CA ASP A 13 33.88 7.20 15.18
C ASP A 13 34.21 7.98 16.48
N ASP A 14 34.18 7.27 17.61
CA ASP A 14 34.43 7.79 18.97
C ASP A 14 33.46 8.89 19.45
N SER A 15 32.32 9.06 18.77
CA SER A 15 31.24 9.98 19.13
C SER A 15 29.95 9.23 19.47
N GLU A 16 29.33 9.58 20.60
CA GLU A 16 28.04 9.03 21.01
C GLU A 16 26.91 9.70 20.22
N ILE A 17 26.09 8.90 19.52
CA ILE A 17 24.93 9.40 18.79
C ILE A 17 23.77 9.60 19.78
N GLU A 18 23.18 10.81 19.79
CA GLU A 18 22.02 11.12 20.61
C GLU A 18 20.81 10.25 20.22
N ALA A 19 20.29 9.48 21.17
CA ALA A 19 19.06 8.75 21.02
C ALA A 19 17.86 9.67 21.31
N VAL A 20 17.08 9.99 20.27
CA VAL A 20 15.87 10.82 20.37
C VAL A 20 14.61 10.04 20.02
N ASP A 21 13.54 10.20 20.81
CA ASP A 21 12.25 9.53 20.57
C ASP A 21 11.60 9.95 19.25
N ASN A 22 11.84 11.19 18.82
CA ASN A 22 11.30 11.76 17.59
C ASN A 22 12.35 12.65 16.90
N PHE A 23 12.47 12.54 15.58
CA PHE A 23 13.43 13.28 14.76
C PHE A 23 12.76 13.75 13.46
N ILE A 24 12.96 15.01 13.06
CA ILE A 24 12.44 15.50 11.77
C ILE A 24 13.52 15.28 10.71
N TYR A 25 13.29 14.32 9.83
CA TYR A 25 14.13 14.08 8.66
C TYR A 25 13.41 14.52 7.40
N LEU A 26 13.99 15.45 6.64
CA LEU A 26 13.45 15.93 5.35
C LEU A 26 11.97 16.36 5.42
N GLY A 27 11.56 16.98 6.54
CA GLY A 27 10.19 17.45 6.75
C GLY A 27 9.23 16.39 7.32
N GLN A 28 9.73 15.20 7.64
CA GLN A 28 8.94 14.12 8.21
C GLN A 28 9.37 13.76 9.63
N LEU A 29 8.38 13.60 10.51
CA LEU A 29 8.59 13.12 11.87
C LEU A 29 8.84 11.61 11.87
N ILE A 30 10.08 11.22 12.11
CA ILE A 30 10.50 9.85 12.38
C ILE A 30 10.40 9.64 13.88
N THR A 31 9.63 8.65 14.31
CA THR A 31 9.42 8.31 15.72
C THR A 31 9.89 6.88 15.97
N ILE A 32 10.46 6.59 17.15
CA ILE A 32 10.92 5.24 17.51
C ILE A 32 9.78 4.21 17.40
N VAL A 33 8.58 4.63 17.79
CA VAL A 33 7.33 3.92 17.47
C VAL A 33 6.73 4.59 16.24
N SER A 34 7.08 4.12 15.04
CA SER A 34 6.63 4.74 13.80
C SER A 34 5.15 4.46 13.52
N ASP A 35 4.28 5.47 13.72
CA ASP A 35 2.87 5.37 13.34
C ASP A 35 2.66 5.79 11.87
N HIS A 36 2.94 4.85 10.97
CA HIS A 36 2.70 5.03 9.53
C HIS A 36 1.20 4.97 9.14
N THR A 37 0.27 4.89 10.10
CA THR A 37 -1.17 4.77 9.81
C THR A 37 -1.71 5.94 9.00
N ARG A 38 -1.24 7.16 9.29
CA ARG A 38 -1.65 8.37 8.57
C ARG A 38 -1.24 8.31 7.10
N GLU A 39 -0.02 7.89 6.81
CA GLU A 39 0.49 7.75 5.44
C GLU A 39 -0.22 6.65 4.67
N ILE A 40 -0.44 5.48 5.30
CA ILE A 40 -1.24 4.38 4.71
C ILE A 40 -2.64 4.88 4.34
N ARG A 41 -3.26 5.72 5.17
CA ARG A 41 -4.58 6.30 4.89
C ARG A 41 -4.54 7.27 3.72
N CYS A 42 -3.57 8.19 3.69
CA CYS A 42 -3.40 9.13 2.57
C CYS A 42 -3.18 8.38 1.25
N ARG A 43 -2.35 7.33 1.27
CA ARG A 43 -2.05 6.57 0.06
C ARG A 43 -3.23 5.75 -0.43
N LYS A 44 -3.94 5.09 0.48
CA LYS A 44 -5.24 4.49 0.15
C LYS A 44 -6.16 5.50 -0.56
N GLN A 45 -6.23 6.74 -0.10
CA GLN A 45 -7.04 7.76 -0.76
C GLN A 45 -6.52 8.12 -2.16
N ALA A 46 -5.19 8.27 -2.33
CA ALA A 46 -4.57 8.51 -3.62
C ALA A 46 -4.82 7.35 -4.61
N ASP A 47 -4.60 6.11 -4.18
CA ASP A 47 -4.84 4.90 -4.99
C ASP A 47 -6.31 4.84 -5.45
N TRP A 48 -7.24 5.14 -4.54
CA TRP A 48 -8.66 5.22 -4.89
C TRP A 48 -8.93 6.38 -5.85
N ALA A 49 -8.27 7.53 -5.72
CA ALA A 49 -8.44 8.64 -6.66
C ALA A 49 -8.02 8.25 -8.08
N VAL A 50 -6.86 7.58 -8.23
CA VAL A 50 -6.38 7.05 -9.52
C VAL A 50 -7.36 6.01 -10.07
N PHE A 51 -7.83 5.07 -9.25
CA PHE A 51 -8.84 4.10 -9.69
C PHE A 51 -10.12 4.79 -10.16
N HIS A 52 -10.58 5.83 -9.45
CA HIS A 52 -11.78 6.59 -9.82
C HIS A 52 -11.61 7.34 -11.14
N GLN A 53 -10.43 7.88 -11.41
CA GLN A 53 -10.10 8.50 -12.70
C GLN A 53 -10.31 7.53 -13.87
N TYR A 54 -9.92 6.26 -13.72
CA TYR A 54 -10.07 5.23 -14.75
C TYR A 54 -11.32 4.36 -14.59
N ARG A 55 -12.22 4.69 -13.66
CA ARG A 55 -13.33 3.80 -13.25
C ARG A 55 -14.17 3.35 -14.42
N ASN A 56 -14.61 4.28 -15.26
CA ASN A 56 -15.49 3.97 -16.40
C ASN A 56 -14.85 2.95 -17.36
N PHE A 57 -13.55 3.05 -17.59
CA PHE A 57 -12.81 2.09 -18.40
C PHE A 57 -12.64 0.74 -17.68
N LEU A 58 -12.22 0.77 -16.41
CA LEU A 58 -11.95 -0.44 -15.62
C LEU A 58 -13.22 -1.25 -15.32
N THR A 59 -14.37 -0.61 -15.17
CA THR A 59 -15.65 -1.30 -14.91
C THR A 59 -16.46 -1.58 -16.18
N SER A 60 -16.03 -1.10 -17.35
CA SER A 60 -16.78 -1.31 -18.59
C SER A 60 -16.84 -2.78 -18.97
N ARG A 61 -18.02 -3.28 -19.36
CA ARG A 61 -18.19 -4.64 -19.90
C ARG A 61 -17.67 -4.79 -21.34
N THR A 62 -17.48 -3.67 -22.05
CA THR A 62 -17.02 -3.68 -23.45
C THR A 62 -15.50 -3.78 -23.57
N VAL A 63 -14.77 -3.55 -22.48
CA VAL A 63 -13.31 -3.55 -22.47
C VAL A 63 -12.81 -4.91 -21.99
N ASP A 64 -11.95 -5.55 -22.78
CA ASP A 64 -11.33 -6.81 -22.39
C ASP A 64 -10.46 -6.66 -21.14
N MET A 65 -10.48 -7.70 -20.30
CA MET A 65 -9.70 -7.75 -19.05
C MET A 65 -8.20 -7.52 -19.27
N LYS A 66 -7.67 -7.88 -20.45
CA LYS A 66 -6.26 -7.66 -20.84
C LYS A 66 -5.88 -6.17 -20.75
N TYR A 67 -6.71 -5.27 -21.25
CA TYR A 67 -6.42 -3.84 -21.25
C TYR A 67 -6.62 -3.21 -19.88
N LYS A 68 -7.65 -3.65 -19.15
CA LYS A 68 -7.88 -3.24 -17.77
C LYS A 68 -6.71 -3.60 -16.86
N ARG A 69 -6.23 -4.85 -16.94
CA ARG A 69 -5.05 -5.33 -16.22
C ARG A 69 -3.82 -4.48 -16.52
N ARG A 70 -3.61 -4.10 -17.79
CA ARG A 70 -2.46 -3.29 -18.19
C ARG A 70 -2.46 -1.93 -17.48
N ILE A 71 -3.60 -1.21 -17.51
CA ILE A 71 -3.72 0.07 -16.80
C ILE A 71 -3.55 -0.13 -15.31
N PHE A 72 -4.17 -1.16 -14.73
CA PHE A 72 -4.04 -1.43 -13.30
C PHE A 72 -2.58 -1.63 -12.89
N ASN A 73 -1.85 -2.48 -13.61
CA ASN A 73 -0.45 -2.77 -13.32
C ASN A 73 0.48 -1.56 -13.57
N GLN A 74 0.15 -0.67 -14.52
CA GLN A 74 1.01 0.46 -14.90
C GLN A 74 0.70 1.76 -14.13
N CYS A 75 -0.52 1.95 -13.66
CA CYS A 75 -0.95 3.21 -13.04
C CYS A 75 -1.32 3.05 -11.57
N ILE A 76 -2.01 1.96 -11.21
CA ILE A 76 -2.56 1.81 -9.84
C ILE A 76 -1.54 1.13 -8.92
N ILE A 77 -0.86 0.08 -9.39
CA ILE A 77 0.15 -0.61 -8.57
C ILE A 77 1.33 0.31 -8.21
N PRO A 78 1.91 1.08 -9.15
CA PRO A 78 3.04 1.95 -8.82
C PRO A 78 2.66 3.03 -7.81
N GLU A 79 1.47 3.64 -7.90
CA GLU A 79 1.00 4.63 -6.92
C GLU A 79 0.94 4.04 -5.50
N MET A 80 0.42 2.82 -5.41
CA MET A 80 0.30 2.09 -4.16
C MET A 80 1.67 1.68 -3.59
N MET A 81 2.67 1.46 -4.45
CA MET A 81 4.03 1.03 -4.08
C MET A 81 5.04 2.16 -3.91
N HIS A 82 4.87 3.31 -4.56
CA HIS A 82 5.93 4.32 -4.65
C HIS A 82 6.32 4.87 -3.27
N GLY A 83 5.42 4.83 -2.29
CA GLY A 83 5.74 5.19 -0.92
C GLY A 83 6.11 3.99 -0.01
N SER A 84 6.05 2.73 -0.46
CA SER A 84 6.50 1.59 0.37
C SER A 84 8.01 1.40 0.34
N GLU A 85 8.68 1.93 -0.68
CA GLU A 85 10.14 1.86 -0.80
C GLU A 85 10.86 2.69 0.28
N CYS A 86 10.21 3.73 0.81
CA CYS A 86 10.77 4.60 1.85
C CYS A 86 10.39 4.20 3.29
N TRP A 87 9.54 3.19 3.51
CA TRP A 87 9.05 2.81 4.85
C TRP A 87 9.08 1.30 5.08
N ALA A 88 9.40 0.88 6.31
CA ALA A 88 9.16 -0.49 6.72
C ALA A 88 7.65 -0.76 6.71
N LEU A 89 7.16 -1.50 5.72
CA LEU A 89 5.77 -1.88 5.63
C LEU A 89 5.39 -2.72 6.87
N THR A 90 4.53 -2.16 7.72
CA THR A 90 3.94 -2.95 8.80
C THR A 90 2.98 -3.98 8.22
N LYS A 91 2.76 -5.09 8.94
CA LYS A 91 1.76 -6.10 8.54
C LYS A 91 0.38 -5.48 8.31
N LYS A 92 -0.03 -4.58 9.20
CA LYS A 92 -1.29 -3.83 9.10
C LYS A 92 -1.37 -2.98 7.83
N GLY A 93 -0.27 -2.34 7.45
CA GLY A 93 -0.19 -1.58 6.19
C GLY A 93 -0.35 -2.46 4.96
N ARG A 94 0.30 -3.64 4.94
CA ARG A 94 0.11 -4.65 3.89
C ARG A 94 -1.35 -5.09 3.77
N ASP A 95 -1.98 -5.42 4.90
CA ASP A 95 -3.36 -5.89 4.92
C ASP A 95 -4.35 -4.83 4.39
N ILE A 96 -4.13 -3.55 4.74
CA ILE A 96 -4.96 -2.45 4.24
C ILE A 96 -4.82 -2.26 2.73
N MET A 97 -3.59 -2.29 2.20
CA MET A 97 -3.35 -2.13 0.76
C MET A 97 -3.86 -3.34 -0.03
N ALA A 98 -3.65 -4.56 0.48
CA ALA A 98 -4.19 -5.78 -0.12
C ALA A 98 -5.73 -5.75 -0.17
N ALA A 99 -6.39 -5.29 0.90
CA ALA A 99 -7.84 -5.14 0.93
C ALA A 99 -8.33 -4.04 -0.04
N ALA A 100 -7.56 -2.97 -0.25
CA ALA A 100 -7.86 -1.94 -1.24
C ALA A 100 -7.78 -2.52 -2.66
N GLN A 101 -6.68 -3.22 -2.99
CA GLN A 101 -6.52 -3.88 -4.28
C GLN A 101 -7.66 -4.88 -4.56
N GLN A 102 -7.97 -5.76 -3.61
CA GLN A 102 -9.04 -6.75 -3.78
C GLN A 102 -10.39 -6.10 -4.10
N ARG A 103 -10.71 -4.98 -3.44
CA ARG A 103 -11.95 -4.24 -3.74
C ARG A 103 -11.95 -3.65 -5.16
N MET A 104 -10.83 -3.08 -5.59
CA MET A 104 -10.70 -2.53 -6.94
C MET A 104 -10.77 -3.63 -8.01
N GLU A 105 -10.16 -4.78 -7.76
CA GLU A 105 -10.22 -5.95 -8.63
C GLU A 105 -11.63 -6.52 -8.75
N SER A 106 -12.37 -6.64 -7.64
CA SER A 106 -13.77 -7.07 -7.66
C SER A 106 -14.65 -6.10 -8.46
N ALA A 107 -14.42 -4.79 -8.31
CA ALA A 107 -15.12 -3.78 -9.12
C ALA A 107 -14.78 -3.91 -10.61
N MET A 108 -13.50 -4.15 -10.95
CA MET A 108 -13.03 -4.34 -12.32
C MET A 108 -13.60 -5.62 -12.97
N ALA A 109 -13.76 -6.68 -12.18
CA ALA A 109 -14.36 -7.95 -12.58
C ALA A 109 -15.90 -7.90 -12.59
N GLY A 110 -16.52 -6.83 -12.09
CA GLY A 110 -17.97 -6.67 -12.03
C GLY A 110 -18.65 -7.60 -11.01
N VAL A 111 -17.92 -8.05 -9.99
CA VAL A 111 -18.42 -8.97 -8.97
C VAL A 111 -19.20 -8.20 -7.91
N ASN A 112 -20.42 -8.63 -7.64
CA ASN A 112 -21.22 -8.18 -6.52
C ASN A 112 -21.01 -9.09 -5.30
N ILE A 113 -21.24 -8.57 -4.10
CA ILE A 113 -21.22 -9.33 -2.84
C ILE A 113 -22.17 -10.54 -2.92
N LEU A 114 -23.28 -10.40 -3.64
CA LEU A 114 -24.28 -11.46 -3.83
C LEU A 114 -23.76 -12.66 -4.65
N ASP A 115 -22.74 -12.46 -5.49
CA ASP A 115 -22.17 -13.52 -6.32
C ASP A 115 -21.34 -14.52 -5.51
N LYS A 116 -21.07 -14.22 -4.22
CA LYS A 116 -20.30 -15.05 -3.27
C LYS A 116 -19.00 -15.60 -3.85
N LYS A 117 -18.34 -14.83 -4.72
CA LYS A 117 -17.06 -15.21 -5.33
C LYS A 117 -15.93 -15.04 -4.32
N THR A 118 -15.02 -16.00 -4.30
CA THR A 118 -13.81 -15.94 -3.47
C THR A 118 -12.80 -14.94 -4.06
N ASN A 119 -11.93 -14.41 -3.20
CA ASN A 119 -10.84 -13.54 -3.64
C ASN A 119 -9.90 -14.26 -4.63
N ASP A 120 -9.70 -15.57 -4.46
CA ASP A 120 -8.89 -16.38 -5.38
C ASP A 120 -9.51 -16.47 -6.77
N TRP A 121 -10.83 -16.55 -6.84
CA TRP A 121 -11.55 -16.52 -8.12
C TRP A 121 -11.35 -15.16 -8.82
N VAL A 122 -11.47 -14.06 -8.08
CA VAL A 122 -11.23 -12.71 -8.60
C VAL A 122 -9.82 -12.59 -9.14
N ARG A 123 -8.80 -13.02 -8.38
CA ARG A 123 -7.39 -13.05 -8.80
C ARG A 123 -7.18 -13.89 -10.06
N GLY A 124 -7.87 -15.03 -10.19
CA GLY A 124 -7.81 -15.88 -11.37
C GLY A 124 -8.34 -15.22 -12.65
N VAL A 125 -9.35 -14.34 -12.50
CA VAL A 125 -9.95 -13.59 -13.62
C VAL A 125 -9.11 -12.35 -13.95
N THR A 126 -8.75 -11.56 -12.94
CA THR A 126 -8.03 -10.29 -13.13
C THR A 126 -6.58 -10.54 -13.54
N LYS A 127 -5.88 -11.49 -12.90
CA LYS A 127 -4.44 -11.79 -13.04
C LYS A 127 -3.56 -10.53 -12.97
N VAL A 128 -3.94 -9.60 -12.12
CA VAL A 128 -3.19 -8.37 -11.81
C VAL A 128 -2.00 -8.74 -10.91
N ASN A 129 -0.92 -7.95 -10.97
CA ASN A 129 0.25 -8.22 -10.13
C ASN A 129 -0.09 -8.00 -8.64
N ASP A 130 0.45 -8.83 -7.77
CA ASP A 130 0.30 -8.62 -6.33
C ASP A 130 1.26 -7.52 -5.88
N ILE A 131 0.75 -6.54 -5.12
CA ILE A 131 1.54 -5.47 -4.50
C ILE A 131 2.62 -6.07 -3.61
N ILE A 132 2.28 -7.15 -2.90
CA ILE A 132 3.18 -7.75 -1.91
C ILE A 132 4.40 -8.37 -2.60
N ASN A 133 4.20 -9.00 -3.76
CA ASN A 133 5.29 -9.58 -4.56
C ASN A 133 6.08 -8.52 -5.34
N ALA A 134 5.45 -7.39 -5.65
CA ALA A 134 6.09 -6.30 -6.36
C ALA A 134 6.99 -5.45 -5.43
N ALA A 135 6.71 -5.42 -4.11
CA ALA A 135 7.53 -4.73 -3.11
C ALA A 135 8.78 -5.51 -2.64
N CYS A 136 8.87 -6.81 -2.95
CA CYS A 136 10.01 -7.68 -2.58
C CYS A 136 11.03 -7.87 -3.72
N LYS A 137 11.07 -6.97 -4.72
CA LYS A 137 12.02 -7.03 -5.83
C LYS A 137 13.12 -5.99 -5.72
#